data_AF-A0A0S9R524-F1
#
_entry.id   AF-A0A0S9R524-F1
#
_cell.length_a   1.000
_cell.length_b   1.000
_cell.length_c   1.000
_cell.angle_alpha   90.00
_cell.angle_beta   90.00
_cell.angle_gamma   90.00
#
_symmetry.space_group_name_H-M   'P 1'
#
loop_
_entity.id
_entity.type
_entity.pdbx_description
1 polymer ?
#
loop_
_entity_poly.entity_id
_entity_poly.type
_entity_poly.pdbx_seq_one_letter_code
_entity_poly.pdbx_strand_id
1 'polypeptide(L)' 'MSRLNRRVLERLQHPPHDERGDVPGWVMITVMSAGLVALLAAIAGPELSSMLRDALDSVR' A
#
# COMPACT_ATOMS: atom_id res chain seq x y z
N MET A 1 2.10 -2.73 47.52
CA MET A 1 1.48 -3.15 46.25
C MET A 1 2.04 -2.36 45.06
N SER A 2 3.22 -2.72 44.54
CA SER A 2 3.82 -2.03 43.36
C SER A 2 4.39 -2.99 42.30
N ARG A 3 4.56 -4.28 42.63
CA ARG A 3 5.09 -5.28 41.70
C ARG A 3 4.04 -5.96 40.82
N LEU A 4 2.74 -5.79 41.11
CA LEU A 4 1.65 -6.39 40.32
C LEU A 4 1.39 -5.62 39.02
N ASN A 5 1.39 -4.28 39.05
CA ASN A 5 1.11 -3.46 37.87
C ASN A 5 2.17 -3.63 36.77
N ARG A 6 3.43 -3.92 37.13
CA ARG A 6 4.52 -4.05 36.16
C ARG A 6 4.33 -5.24 35.21
N ARG A 7 3.82 -6.37 35.71
CA ARG A 7 3.59 -7.57 34.90
C ARG A 7 2.39 -7.43 33.95
N VAL A 8 1.43 -6.59 34.33
CA VAL A 8 0.26 -6.29 33.48
C VAL A 8 0.67 -5.34 32.36
N LEU A 9 1.48 -4.32 32.64
CA LEU A 9 2.01 -3.42 31.61
C LEU A 9 2.95 -4.13 30.61
N GLU A 10 3.80 -5.06 31.07
CA GLU A 10 4.72 -5.80 30.19
C GLU A 10 3.99 -6.68 29.16
N ARG A 11 2.79 -7.18 29.48
CA ARG A 11 1.96 -7.96 28.55
C ARG A 11 1.29 -7.10 27.48
N LEU A 12 1.04 -5.83 27.77
CA LEU A 12 0.46 -4.88 26.81
C LEU A 12 1.52 -4.28 25.87
N GLN A 13 2.80 -4.46 26.19
CA GLN A 13 3.94 -3.97 25.40
C GLN A 13 4.57 -5.03 24.50
N HIS A 14 3.97 -6.21 24.34
CA HIS A 14 4.37 -7.09 23.24
C HIS A 14 3.78 -6.53 21.95
N PRO A 15 4.55 -5.86 21.06
CA PRO A 15 4.13 -5.78 19.68
C PRO A 15 3.90 -7.22 19.23
N PRO A 16 2.78 -7.53 18.54
CA PRO A 16 2.61 -8.83 17.91
C PRO A 16 3.87 -9.03 17.07
N HIS A 17 4.69 -9.99 17.49
CA HIS A 17 5.86 -10.37 16.72
C HIS A 17 5.28 -10.87 15.41
N ASP A 18 5.71 -10.29 14.29
CA ASP A 18 5.52 -10.85 12.95
C ASP A 18 5.80 -12.35 13.05
N GLU A 19 4.74 -13.14 13.05
CA GLU A 19 4.79 -14.58 12.98
C GLU A 19 5.47 -14.85 11.64
N ARG A 20 6.79 -15.10 11.69
CA ARG A 20 7.68 -15.14 10.53
C ARG A 20 7.09 -16.10 9.49
N GLY A 21 6.39 -15.54 8.50
CA GLY A 21 5.51 -16.29 7.61
C GLY A 21 4.35 -15.44 7.07
N ASP A 22 3.84 -14.48 7.85
CA ASP A 22 2.85 -13.52 7.36
C ASP A 22 3.50 -12.36 6.62
N VAL A 23 2.92 -12.02 5.47
CA VAL A 23 3.38 -10.92 4.63
C VAL A 23 3.29 -9.63 5.45
N PRO A 24 4.36 -8.81 5.53
CA PRO A 24 4.33 -7.58 6.32
C PRO A 24 3.14 -6.71 5.94
N GLY A 25 2.46 -6.13 6.93
CA GLY A 25 1.25 -5.33 6.69
C GLY A 25 1.46 -4.17 5.71
N TRP A 26 2.69 -3.64 5.61
CA TRP A 26 3.04 -2.61 4.63
C TRP A 26 2.95 -3.09 3.18
N VAL A 27 3.24 -4.37 2.90
CA VAL A 27 3.17 -4.94 1.55
C VAL A 27 1.73 -4.98 1.08
N MET A 28 0.79 -5.38 1.94
CA MET A 28 -0.64 -5.43 1.58
C MET A 28 -1.16 -4.06 1.16
N ILE A 29 -0.74 -3.00 1.85
CA ILE A 29 -1.07 -1.62 1.48
C ILE A 29 -0.54 -1.31 0.08
N THR A 30 0.74 -1.64 -0.20
CA THR A 30 1.32 -1.39 -1.53
C THR A 30 0.62 -2.18 -2.62
N VAL A 31 0.23 -3.45 -2.38
CA VAL A 31 -0.50 -4.28 -3.35
C VAL A 31 -1.89 -3.72 -3.63
N MET A 32 -2.61 -3.27 -2.59
CA MET A 32 -3.91 -2.62 -2.77
C MET A 32 -3.77 -1.31 -3.56
N SER A 33 -2.79 -0.46 -3.23
CA SER A 33 -2.54 0.77 -3.95
C SER A 33 -2.14 0.52 -5.40
N ALA A 34 -1.25 -0.45 -5.66
CA ALA A 34 -0.85 -0.84 -7.01
C ALA A 34 -2.05 -1.36 -7.81
N GLY A 35 -2.92 -2.17 -7.20
CA GLY A 35 -4.16 -2.64 -7.83
C GLY A 35 -5.12 -1.50 -8.20
N LEU A 36 -5.32 -0.53 -7.30
CA LEU A 36 -6.14 0.64 -7.57
C LEU A 36 -5.55 1.51 -8.70
N VAL A 37 -4.24 1.76 -8.66
CA VAL A 37 -3.55 2.52 -9.71
C VAL A 37 -3.64 1.80 -11.05
N ALA A 38 -3.44 0.47 -11.09
CA ALA A 38 -3.56 -0.32 -12.30
C ALA A 38 -4.97 -0.27 -12.88
N LEU A 39 -6.01 -0.34 -12.03
CA LEU A 39 -7.41 -0.22 -12.45
C LEU A 39 -7.68 1.16 -13.07
N LEU A 40 -7.23 2.23 -12.43
CA LEU A 40 -7.37 3.59 -12.95
C LEU A 40 -6.59 3.77 -14.26
N ALA A 41 -5.35 3.26 -14.32
CA ALA A 41 -4.51 3.33 -15.50
C ALA A 41 -5.09 2.54 -16.69
N ALA A 42 -5.78 1.43 -16.46
CA ALA A 42 -6.45 0.68 -17.51
C ALA A 42 -7.56 1.51 -18.20
N ILE A 43 -8.24 2.37 -17.44
CA ILE A 43 -9.29 3.26 -17.94
C ILE A 43 -8.67 4.51 -18.59
N ALA A 44 -7.66 5.10 -17.96
CA ALA A 44 -7.03 6.34 -18.43
C ALA A 44 -6.04 6.15 -19.59
N GLY A 45 -5.44 4.95 -19.72
CA GLY A 45 -4.43 4.62 -20.72
C GLY A 45 -4.81 4.93 -22.17
N PRO A 46 -5.97 4.48 -22.69
CA PRO A 46 -6.37 4.77 -24.07
C PRO A 46 -6.53 6.27 -24.34
N GLU A 47 -7.14 7.02 -23.41
CA GLU A 47 -7.33 8.48 -23.52
C GLU A 47 -5.99 9.21 -23.54
N LEU A 48 -5.08 8.87 -22.62
CA LEU A 48 -3.73 9.43 -22.59
C LEU A 48 -2.96 9.12 -23.87
N SER A 49 -3.11 7.92 -24.44
CA SER A 49 -2.49 7.58 -25.72
C SER A 49 -3.09 8.39 -26.87
N SER A 50 -4.39 8.67 -26.88
CA SER A 50 -5.02 9.51 -27.91
C SER A 50 -4.47 10.93 -27.83
N MET A 51 -4.52 11.54 -26.64
CA MET A 51 -4.01 12.89 -26.41
C MET A 51 -2.53 13.01 -26.80
N LEU A 52 -1.72 12.00 -26.52
CA LEU A 52 -0.31 11.97 -26.91
C LEU A 52 -0.15 11.90 -28.44
N ARG A 53 -0.95 11.08 -29.15
CA ARG A 53 -0.90 10.99 -30.62
C ARG A 53 -1.30 12.31 -31.26
N ASP A 54 -2.39 12.91 -30.78
CA ASP A 54 -2.87 14.21 -31.26
C ASP A 54 -1.81 15.31 -31.06
N ALA A 55 -1.14 15.31 -29.90
CA ALA A 55 -0.06 16.25 -29.62
C ALA A 55 1.16 16.05 -30.53
N LEU A 56 1.53 14.81 -30.86
CA LEU A 56 2.63 14.52 -31.78
C LEU A 56 2.31 14.95 -33.21
N ASP A 57 1.09 14.71 -33.66
CA ASP A 57 0.63 15.14 -34.99
C ASP A 57 0.57 16.67 -35.09
N SER A 58 0.26 17.36 -34.00
CA SER A 58 0.23 18.83 -33.96
C SER A 58 1.60 19.50 -34.15
N VAL A 59 2.71 18.80 -33.90
CA VAL A 59 4.08 19.34 -34.04
C VAL A 59 4.67 19.05 -35.42
N ARG A 60 4.08 18.12 -36.18
CA ARG A 60 4.50 17.76 -37.53
C ARG A 60 3.99 18.76 -38.57
#